data_AF-A0A832LTG4-F1
#
_entry.id   AF-A0A832LTG4-F1
#
_cell.length_a   1.000
_cell.length_b   1.000
_cell.length_c   1.000
_cell.angle_alpha   90.00
_cell.angle_beta   90.00
_cell.angle_gamma   90.00
#
_symmetry.space_group_name_H-M   'P 1'
#
loop_
_entity.id
_entity.type
_entity.pdbx_description
1 polymer ?
#
loop_
_entity_poly.entity_id
_entity_poly.type
_entity_poly.pdbx_seq_one_letter_code
_entity_poly.pdbx_strand_id
1 'polypeptide(L)'
;MNPQGRRSAVAVAIFCAAALFCVRAWALEAEDLLLVVNSRVPEGRKLAEFYQGARRVPEGRILELDLPAAEELSFEQYEKDVVPPLRAFVQQHNLEQRIRCVVAFYGVPLRIAARKASPEEGREVVDRQGDLVRTITRLRTLVNDLEQRIRQADPGYAPPRGDDPAALQQRIRLALDRLSTQVREAGDGEASEDLRRQLTTLIREVLGDGGALRLAGPADLSRLDDAQREALKRSVEKVRADQAQARRLDALRYDPAARRELANLVKGQTFGLLDQLRVYQGQLDYLQVNESAAAFDSELALVWWDYYPRGRWQRNMLHHSARGASFPRVLMVSRLDAPTPNRVREMMLETVKAERDGLAGRVVLDGRGLIAEGREAAVGAMGWYDQSIRNLAAIVGRGTRLPLTHDDRPDLLAGAAKDIAVYCGW
;
A
#
# COMPACT_ATOMS: atom_id res chain seq x y z
N MET A 1 -1.06 50.60 -33.39
CA MET A 1 -1.63 49.85 -32.24
C MET A 1 -0.68 49.97 -31.05
N ASN A 2 -1.19 50.45 -29.92
CA ASN A 2 -0.41 50.84 -28.74
C ASN A 2 0.25 49.60 -28.07
N PRO A 3 1.59 49.55 -27.91
CA PRO A 3 2.30 48.39 -27.34
C PRO A 3 1.87 48.05 -25.89
N GLN A 4 1.28 48.98 -25.15
CA GLN A 4 0.67 48.72 -23.84
C GLN A 4 -0.56 47.80 -23.93
N GLY A 5 -1.41 47.93 -24.96
CA GLY A 5 -2.62 47.11 -25.12
C GLY A 5 -2.31 45.64 -25.43
N ARG A 6 -1.19 45.37 -26.12
CA ARG A 6 -0.72 44.01 -26.40
C ARG A 6 -0.21 43.29 -25.15
N ARG A 7 0.45 44.02 -24.23
CA ARG A 7 0.93 43.45 -22.96
C ARG A 7 -0.22 43.10 -22.00
N SER A 8 -1.26 43.93 -21.94
CA SER A 8 -2.45 43.64 -21.14
C SER A 8 -3.27 42.47 -21.69
N ALA A 9 -3.41 42.35 -23.02
CA ALA A 9 -4.12 41.23 -23.64
C ALA A 9 -3.38 39.89 -23.43
N VAL A 10 -2.05 39.87 -23.51
CA VAL A 10 -1.23 38.67 -23.25
C VAL A 10 -1.26 38.29 -21.76
N ALA A 11 -1.24 39.26 -20.84
CA ALA A 11 -1.34 39.00 -19.41
C ALA A 11 -2.71 38.41 -19.02
N VAL A 12 -3.81 38.92 -19.59
CA VAL A 12 -5.16 38.36 -19.39
C VAL A 12 -5.28 36.97 -19.99
N ALA A 13 -4.71 36.72 -21.18
CA ALA A 13 -4.72 35.39 -21.79
C ALA A 13 -3.92 34.36 -20.98
N ILE A 14 -2.77 34.74 -20.39
CA ILE A 14 -1.98 33.88 -19.50
C ILE A 14 -2.73 33.61 -18.19
N PHE A 15 -3.43 34.60 -17.63
CA PHE A 15 -4.25 34.43 -16.43
C PHE A 15 -5.45 33.50 -16.67
N CYS A 16 -6.16 33.66 -17.80
CA CYS A 16 -7.24 32.75 -18.20
C CYS A 16 -6.74 31.33 -18.50
N ALA A 17 -5.56 31.18 -19.11
CA ALA A 17 -4.92 29.88 -19.32
C ALA A 17 -4.50 29.23 -17.99
N ALA A 18 -3.95 30.00 -17.04
CA ALA A 18 -3.60 29.51 -15.71
C ALA A 18 -4.84 29.13 -14.86
N ALA A 19 -5.96 29.85 -15.02
CA ALA A 19 -7.24 29.49 -14.39
C ALA A 19 -7.88 28.23 -15.00
N LEU A 20 -7.64 27.96 -16.29
CA LEU A 20 -8.02 26.69 -16.94
C LEU A 20 -7.12 25.52 -16.54
N PHE A 21 -5.90 25.80 -16.06
CA PHE A 21 -4.97 24.86 -15.44
C PHE A 21 -5.02 24.90 -13.90
N CYS A 22 -6.15 25.29 -13.31
CA CYS A 22 -6.42 24.87 -11.94
C CYS A 22 -6.39 23.34 -11.93
N VAL A 23 -5.32 22.78 -11.37
CA VAL A 23 -5.23 21.36 -11.07
C VAL A 23 -6.50 21.03 -10.31
N ARG A 24 -7.44 20.35 -10.96
CA ARG A 24 -8.57 19.75 -10.25
C ARG A 24 -7.91 18.81 -9.24
N ALA A 25 -7.93 19.19 -7.97
CA ALA A 25 -7.74 18.22 -6.92
C ALA A 25 -8.98 17.32 -7.02
N TRP A 26 -8.80 16.09 -7.51
CA TRP A 26 -9.91 15.16 -7.63
C TRP A 26 -10.32 14.81 -6.20
N ALA A 27 -11.46 15.36 -5.77
CA ALA A 27 -12.05 15.00 -4.50
C ALA A 27 -12.57 13.56 -4.60
N LEU A 28 -12.72 12.93 -3.44
CA LEU A 28 -13.45 11.67 -3.33
C LEU A 28 -14.88 11.87 -3.84
N GLU A 29 -15.29 11.05 -4.80
CA GLU A 29 -16.66 11.07 -5.34
C GLU A 29 -17.50 9.91 -4.78
N ALA A 30 -18.82 9.98 -4.94
CA ALA A 30 -19.72 8.95 -4.44
C ALA A 30 -19.43 7.55 -5.03
N GLU A 31 -18.93 7.50 -6.26
CA GLU A 31 -18.52 6.26 -6.93
C GLU A 31 -17.21 5.67 -6.41
N ASP A 32 -16.48 6.39 -5.57
CA ASP A 32 -15.25 5.91 -4.95
C ASP A 32 -15.50 5.19 -3.62
N LEU A 33 -16.74 5.20 -3.12
CA LEU A 33 -17.06 4.71 -1.78
C LEU A 33 -17.50 3.25 -1.78
N LEU A 34 -17.02 2.52 -0.77
CA LEU A 34 -17.55 1.24 -0.31
C LEU A 34 -18.01 1.40 1.13
N LEU A 35 -19.24 1.04 1.44
CA LEU A 35 -19.82 1.14 2.78
C LEU A 35 -19.76 -0.24 3.43
N VAL A 36 -19.17 -0.34 4.63
CA VAL A 36 -19.02 -1.60 5.37
C VAL A 36 -19.87 -1.54 6.63
N VAL A 37 -20.74 -2.54 6.79
CA VAL A 37 -21.65 -2.66 7.93
C VAL A 37 -21.51 -4.03 8.57
N ASN A 38 -21.82 -4.09 9.86
CA ASN A 38 -21.96 -5.36 10.57
C ASN A 38 -23.42 -5.86 10.42
N SER A 39 -23.61 -7.04 9.82
CA SER A 39 -24.94 -7.62 9.61
C SER A 39 -25.67 -7.95 10.92
N ARG A 40 -24.94 -8.13 12.04
CA ARG A 40 -25.51 -8.35 13.37
C ARG A 40 -25.97 -7.06 14.06
N VAL A 41 -25.76 -5.89 13.46
CA VAL A 41 -26.17 -4.58 14.00
C VAL A 41 -27.06 -3.85 12.99
N PRO A 42 -28.39 -4.11 12.99
CA PRO A 42 -29.34 -3.54 12.02
C PRO A 42 -29.33 -2.01 11.94
N GLU A 43 -29.03 -1.33 13.06
CA GLU A 43 -28.91 0.12 13.13
C GLU A 43 -27.77 0.64 12.25
N GLY A 44 -26.63 -0.05 12.23
CA GLY A 44 -25.50 0.28 11.37
C GLY A 44 -25.86 0.17 9.88
N ARG A 45 -26.63 -0.86 9.52
CA ARG A 45 -27.13 -1.01 8.15
C ARG A 45 -28.07 0.14 7.74
N LYS A 46 -29.06 0.48 8.58
CA LYS A 46 -29.98 1.59 8.31
C LYS A 46 -29.24 2.92 8.13
N LEU A 47 -28.19 3.14 8.91
CA LEU A 47 -27.32 4.31 8.78
C LEU A 47 -26.56 4.33 7.45
N ALA A 48 -26.05 3.19 6.99
CA ALA A 48 -25.38 3.08 5.69
C ALA A 48 -26.34 3.33 4.52
N GLU A 49 -27.57 2.82 4.57
CA GLU A 49 -28.61 3.08 3.56
C GLU A 49 -28.99 4.58 3.53
N PHE A 50 -29.14 5.20 4.71
CA PHE A 50 -29.35 6.64 4.81
C PHE A 50 -28.19 7.44 4.21
N TYR A 51 -26.94 7.06 4.53
CA TYR A 51 -25.75 7.70 3.98
C TYR A 51 -25.63 7.51 2.47
N GLN A 52 -25.93 6.31 1.95
CA GLN A 52 -25.93 5.99 0.53
C GLN A 52 -26.86 6.94 -0.23
N GLY A 53 -28.09 7.13 0.26
CA GLY A 53 -29.05 8.07 -0.33
C GLY A 53 -28.59 9.53 -0.23
N ALA A 54 -28.12 9.97 0.94
CA ALA A 54 -27.69 11.34 1.18
C ALA A 54 -26.47 11.74 0.32
N ARG A 55 -25.53 10.82 0.10
CA ARG A 55 -24.30 11.02 -0.67
C ARG A 55 -24.39 10.54 -2.12
N ARG A 56 -25.52 9.97 -2.53
CA ARG A 56 -25.75 9.37 -3.87
C ARG A 56 -24.71 8.31 -4.22
N VAL A 57 -24.31 7.51 -3.24
CA VAL A 57 -23.41 6.36 -3.46
C VAL A 57 -24.16 5.34 -4.33
N PRO A 58 -23.56 4.80 -5.41
CA PRO A 58 -24.23 3.84 -6.28
C PRO A 58 -24.77 2.61 -5.55
N GLU A 59 -25.73 1.93 -6.16
CA GLU A 59 -26.18 0.61 -5.71
C GLU A 59 -25.03 -0.43 -5.76
N GLY A 60 -25.15 -1.50 -4.97
CA GLY A 60 -24.10 -2.53 -4.87
C GLY A 60 -22.83 -2.06 -4.15
N ARG A 61 -22.92 -1.03 -3.30
CA ARG A 61 -21.80 -0.47 -2.52
C ARG A 61 -21.89 -0.71 -1.02
N ILE A 62 -22.84 -1.50 -0.55
CA ILE A 62 -22.96 -1.88 0.86
C ILE A 62 -22.48 -3.32 1.01
N LEU A 63 -21.36 -3.49 1.71
CA LEU A 63 -20.83 -4.79 2.13
C LEU A 63 -21.28 -5.08 3.55
N GLU A 64 -22.00 -6.18 3.72
CA GLU A 64 -22.36 -6.73 5.02
C GLU A 64 -21.35 -7.79 5.45
N LEU A 65 -20.79 -7.62 6.65
CA LEU A 65 -19.91 -8.59 7.28
C LEU A 65 -20.60 -9.18 8.51
N ASP A 66 -20.54 -10.51 8.66
CA ASP A 66 -21.06 -11.21 9.83
C ASP A 66 -20.06 -11.14 11.00
N LEU A 67 -20.14 -10.06 11.79
CA LEU A 67 -19.17 -9.77 12.84
C LEU A 67 -19.84 -9.74 14.22
N PRO A 68 -19.15 -10.10 15.32
CA PRO A 68 -19.66 -9.89 16.67
C PRO A 68 -20.00 -8.41 16.91
N ALA A 69 -21.06 -8.16 17.67
CA ALA A 69 -21.41 -6.83 18.17
C ALA A 69 -20.51 -6.46 19.36
N ALA A 70 -19.21 -6.34 19.11
CA ALA A 70 -18.18 -6.02 20.09
C ALA A 70 -17.18 -5.02 19.49
N GLU A 71 -16.50 -4.26 20.36
CA GLU A 71 -15.50 -3.29 19.92
C GLU A 71 -14.20 -3.94 19.41
N GLU A 72 -13.98 -5.21 19.75
CA GLU A 72 -12.73 -5.92 19.49
C GLU A 72 -12.98 -7.24 18.75
N LEU A 73 -12.18 -7.49 17.71
CA LEU A 73 -12.08 -8.75 16.99
C LEU A 73 -10.78 -9.47 17.36
N SER A 74 -10.80 -10.80 17.36
CA SER A 74 -9.56 -11.57 17.32
C SER A 74 -8.86 -11.38 15.97
N PHE A 75 -7.54 -11.57 15.98
CA PHE A 75 -6.73 -11.55 14.76
C PHE A 75 -7.24 -12.55 13.71
N GLU A 76 -7.57 -13.76 14.15
CA GLU A 76 -8.04 -14.85 13.31
C GLU A 76 -9.42 -14.55 12.72
N GLN A 77 -10.31 -13.91 13.49
CA GLN A 77 -11.62 -13.48 12.99
C GLN A 77 -11.47 -12.42 11.91
N TYR A 78 -10.59 -11.43 12.10
CA TYR A 78 -10.33 -10.43 11.05
C TYR A 78 -9.85 -11.08 9.75
N GLU A 79 -8.88 -12.00 9.86
CA GLU A 79 -8.32 -12.69 8.69
C GLU A 79 -9.31 -13.62 7.98
N LYS A 80 -10.29 -14.19 8.69
CA LYS A 80 -11.27 -15.14 8.12
C LYS A 80 -12.56 -14.47 7.67
N ASP A 81 -13.07 -13.57 8.49
CA ASP A 81 -14.44 -13.05 8.40
C ASP A 81 -14.49 -11.65 7.78
N VAL A 82 -13.35 -10.97 7.63
CA VAL A 82 -13.28 -9.61 7.03
C VAL A 82 -12.53 -9.64 5.70
N VAL A 83 -11.28 -10.10 5.68
CA VAL A 83 -10.41 -9.97 4.49
C VAL A 83 -10.98 -10.73 3.28
N PRO A 84 -11.31 -12.04 3.35
CA PRO A 84 -11.81 -12.76 2.19
C PRO A 84 -13.18 -12.25 1.70
N PRO A 85 -14.20 -12.04 2.55
CA PRO A 85 -15.49 -11.51 2.10
C PRO A 85 -15.37 -10.14 1.44
N LEU A 86 -14.53 -9.24 1.98
CA LEU A 86 -14.33 -7.93 1.38
C LEU A 86 -13.67 -8.03 0.00
N ARG A 87 -12.58 -8.80 -0.11
CA ARG A 87 -11.89 -8.98 -1.39
C ARG A 87 -12.83 -9.61 -2.43
N ALA A 88 -13.60 -10.61 -2.02
CA ALA A 88 -14.59 -11.27 -2.87
C ALA A 88 -15.70 -10.32 -3.32
N PHE A 89 -16.23 -9.49 -2.42
CA PHE A 89 -17.25 -8.49 -2.76
C PHE A 89 -16.72 -7.48 -3.78
N VAL A 90 -15.53 -6.92 -3.56
CA VAL A 90 -14.92 -5.97 -4.50
C VAL A 90 -14.75 -6.62 -5.88
N GLN A 91 -14.31 -7.88 -5.93
CA GLN A 91 -14.12 -8.60 -7.17
C GLN A 91 -15.44 -8.91 -7.90
N GLN A 92 -16.43 -9.44 -7.18
CA GLN A 92 -17.74 -9.80 -7.75
C GLN A 92 -18.47 -8.58 -8.33
N HIS A 93 -18.26 -7.41 -7.74
CA HIS A 93 -18.86 -6.15 -8.17
C HIS A 93 -17.97 -5.32 -9.12
N ASN A 94 -16.81 -5.84 -9.54
CA ASN A 94 -15.83 -5.16 -10.42
C ASN A 94 -15.41 -3.76 -9.89
N LEU A 95 -15.14 -3.69 -8.59
CA LEU A 95 -14.86 -2.44 -7.88
C LEU A 95 -13.35 -2.17 -7.67
N GLU A 96 -12.47 -3.07 -8.09
CA GLU A 96 -11.03 -3.08 -7.78
C GLU A 96 -10.31 -1.79 -8.17
N GLN A 97 -10.73 -1.16 -9.26
CA GLN A 97 -10.14 0.10 -9.75
C GLN A 97 -11.01 1.33 -9.43
N ARG A 98 -12.20 1.12 -8.86
CA ARG A 98 -13.17 2.19 -8.57
C ARG A 98 -13.13 2.63 -7.12
N ILE A 99 -13.14 1.72 -6.16
CA ILE A 99 -13.27 2.09 -4.74
C ILE A 99 -11.98 2.70 -4.19
N ARG A 100 -11.96 3.96 -3.77
CA ARG A 100 -10.79 4.61 -3.15
C ARG A 100 -10.92 4.75 -1.64
N CYS A 101 -12.15 4.76 -1.11
CA CYS A 101 -12.42 4.89 0.31
C CYS A 101 -13.42 3.85 0.80
N VAL A 102 -13.14 3.26 1.95
CA VAL A 102 -14.05 2.39 2.68
C VAL A 102 -14.59 3.14 3.89
N VAL A 103 -15.91 3.16 4.06
CA VAL A 103 -16.58 3.80 5.19
C VAL A 103 -17.14 2.71 6.10
N ALA A 104 -16.52 2.50 7.26
CA ALA A 104 -17.03 1.62 8.30
C ALA A 104 -18.15 2.32 9.09
N PHE A 105 -19.25 1.63 9.33
CA PHE A 105 -20.40 2.17 10.06
C PHE A 105 -20.48 1.63 11.48
N TYR A 106 -21.27 2.35 12.31
CA TYR A 106 -21.71 1.96 13.64
C TYR A 106 -21.93 0.43 13.77
N GLY A 107 -21.31 -0.17 14.77
CA GLY A 107 -21.38 -1.61 15.03
C GLY A 107 -20.31 -2.46 14.34
N VAL A 108 -19.50 -1.89 13.44
CA VAL A 108 -18.26 -2.51 12.98
C VAL A 108 -17.19 -2.40 14.09
N PRO A 109 -16.46 -3.47 14.44
CA PRO A 109 -15.45 -3.44 15.49
C PRO A 109 -14.40 -2.32 15.30
N LEU A 110 -13.90 -1.79 16.41
CA LEU A 110 -12.96 -0.66 16.45
C LEU A 110 -11.51 -1.12 16.39
N ARG A 111 -11.20 -2.26 17.00
CA ARG A 111 -9.83 -2.76 17.15
C ARG A 111 -9.72 -4.27 16.91
N ILE A 112 -8.50 -4.68 16.61
CA ILE A 112 -8.10 -6.08 16.44
C ILE A 112 -7.12 -6.39 17.58
N ALA A 113 -7.42 -7.45 18.32
CA ALA A 113 -6.62 -7.91 19.44
C ALA A 113 -5.21 -8.30 18.99
N ALA A 114 -4.24 -8.14 19.90
CA ALA A 114 -2.88 -8.58 19.67
C ALA A 114 -2.84 -10.09 19.32
N ARG A 115 -2.06 -10.42 18.29
CA ARG A 115 -1.85 -11.79 17.87
C ARG A 115 -1.10 -12.57 18.94
N LYS A 116 -1.49 -13.84 19.13
CA LYS A 116 -0.83 -14.76 20.06
C LYS A 116 -0.18 -15.88 19.26
N ALA A 117 1.11 -16.11 19.50
CA ALA A 117 1.83 -17.19 18.84
C ALA A 117 1.35 -18.54 19.39
N SER A 118 1.01 -19.46 18.48
CA SER A 118 0.81 -20.87 18.85
C SER A 118 2.14 -21.64 18.88
N PRO A 119 2.23 -22.77 19.61
CA PRO A 119 3.41 -23.63 19.57
C PRO A 119 3.73 -24.17 18.16
N GLU A 120 2.71 -24.39 17.32
CA GLU A 120 2.91 -24.79 15.91
C GLU A 120 3.56 -23.67 15.10
N GLU A 121 3.10 -22.44 15.28
CA GLU A 121 3.67 -21.27 14.62
C GLU A 121 5.10 -20.99 15.09
N GLY A 122 5.43 -21.28 16.35
CA GLY A 122 6.81 -21.21 16.84
C GLY A 122 7.75 -22.15 16.08
N ARG A 123 7.30 -23.36 15.75
CA ARG A 123 8.07 -24.30 14.89
C ARG A 123 8.14 -23.81 13.46
N GLU A 124 7.03 -23.30 12.94
CA GLU A 124 6.96 -22.72 11.60
C GLU A 124 7.99 -21.60 11.44
N VAL A 125 8.10 -20.67 12.38
CA VAL A 125 9.10 -19.59 12.37
C VAL A 125 10.52 -20.14 12.25
N VAL A 126 10.87 -21.16 13.05
CA VAL A 126 12.20 -21.80 12.98
C VAL A 126 12.46 -22.40 11.60
N ASP A 127 11.47 -23.11 11.04
CA ASP A 127 11.57 -23.71 9.71
C ASP A 127 11.73 -22.65 8.61
N ARG A 128 10.97 -21.54 8.69
CA ARG A 128 11.04 -20.45 7.72
C ARG A 128 12.36 -19.69 7.81
N GLN A 129 12.88 -19.46 9.02
CA GLN A 129 14.21 -18.89 9.22
C GLN A 129 15.29 -19.77 8.58
N GLY A 130 15.22 -21.10 8.77
CA GLY A 130 16.16 -22.03 8.14
C GLY A 130 16.09 -22.01 6.62
N ASP A 131 14.89 -21.98 6.05
CA ASP A 131 14.70 -21.87 4.59
C ASP A 131 15.16 -20.52 4.04
N LEU A 132 14.95 -19.42 4.77
CA LEU A 132 15.43 -18.09 4.42
C LEU A 132 16.96 -18.05 4.39
N VAL A 133 17.64 -18.55 5.42
CA VAL A 133 19.11 -18.57 5.51
C VAL A 133 19.71 -19.40 4.36
N ARG A 134 19.12 -20.56 4.05
CA ARG A 134 19.56 -21.39 2.90
C ARG A 134 19.40 -20.63 1.58
N THR A 135 18.28 -19.96 1.39
CA THR A 135 17.98 -19.20 0.16
C THR A 135 18.96 -18.03 -0.01
N ILE A 136 19.18 -17.24 1.05
CA ILE A 136 20.14 -16.14 1.06
C ILE A 136 21.56 -16.65 0.77
N THR A 137 21.95 -17.76 1.39
CA THR A 137 23.28 -18.37 1.16
C THR A 137 23.46 -18.74 -0.31
N ARG A 138 22.46 -19.38 -0.91
CA ARG A 138 22.50 -19.79 -2.32
C ARG A 138 22.53 -18.58 -3.26
N LEU A 139 21.69 -17.57 -3.01
CA LEU A 139 21.69 -16.31 -3.76
C LEU A 139 23.04 -15.62 -3.68
N ARG A 140 23.65 -15.53 -2.49
CA ARG A 140 24.96 -14.90 -2.30
C ARG A 140 26.04 -15.61 -3.10
N THR A 141 26.10 -16.95 -3.05
CA THR A 141 27.07 -17.72 -3.84
C THR A 141 26.88 -17.45 -5.33
N LEU A 142 25.65 -17.56 -5.83
CA LEU A 142 25.30 -17.34 -7.23
C LEU A 142 25.66 -15.93 -7.70
N VAL A 143 25.35 -14.90 -6.90
CA VAL A 143 25.70 -13.51 -7.22
C VAL A 143 27.20 -13.31 -7.23
N ASN A 144 27.94 -13.83 -6.24
CA ASN A 144 29.39 -13.67 -6.19
C ASN A 144 30.08 -14.32 -7.40
N ASP A 145 29.68 -15.55 -7.74
CA ASP A 145 30.20 -16.27 -8.90
C ASP A 145 29.92 -15.51 -10.20
N LEU A 146 28.71 -14.94 -10.30
CA LEU A 146 28.29 -14.15 -11.44
C LEU A 146 29.08 -12.84 -11.56
N GLU A 147 29.21 -12.08 -10.48
CA GLU A 147 29.97 -10.82 -10.46
C GLU A 147 31.45 -11.05 -10.73
N GLN A 148 32.02 -12.19 -10.32
CA GLN A 148 33.38 -12.57 -10.67
C GLN A 148 33.52 -12.82 -12.18
N ARG A 149 32.57 -13.52 -12.79
CA ARG A 149 32.56 -13.77 -14.24
C ARG A 149 32.39 -12.48 -15.04
N ILE A 150 31.44 -11.63 -14.65
CA ILE A 150 31.23 -10.34 -15.32
C ILE A 150 32.53 -9.52 -15.30
N ARG A 151 33.26 -9.51 -14.18
CA ARG A 151 34.56 -8.81 -14.06
C ARG A 151 35.67 -9.34 -14.98
N GLN A 152 35.60 -10.60 -15.42
CA GLN A 152 36.56 -11.12 -16.39
C GLN A 152 36.41 -10.46 -17.76
N ALA A 153 35.17 -10.12 -18.14
CA ALA A 153 34.86 -9.44 -19.40
C ALA A 153 34.74 -7.92 -19.26
N ASP A 154 34.45 -7.42 -18.05
CA ASP A 154 34.30 -6.01 -17.73
C ASP A 154 34.97 -5.66 -16.39
N PRO A 155 36.28 -5.33 -16.40
CA PRO A 155 37.01 -4.98 -15.18
C PRO A 155 36.45 -3.76 -14.44
N GLY A 156 35.65 -2.91 -15.11
CA GLY A 156 35.01 -1.73 -14.54
C GLY A 156 33.72 -2.02 -13.77
N TYR A 157 33.21 -3.25 -13.82
CA TYR A 157 31.98 -3.63 -13.14
C TYR A 157 32.15 -3.63 -11.61
N ALA A 158 31.55 -2.63 -10.96
CA ALA A 158 31.60 -2.43 -9.51
C ALA A 158 30.18 -2.28 -8.91
N PRO A 159 29.50 -3.39 -8.57
CA PRO A 159 28.17 -3.32 -7.98
C PRO A 159 28.20 -2.84 -6.51
N PRO A 160 27.07 -2.37 -5.96
CA PRO A 160 26.96 -2.02 -4.55
C PRO A 160 27.32 -3.20 -3.64
N ARG A 161 27.87 -2.91 -2.46
CA ARG A 161 28.17 -3.92 -1.42
C ARG A 161 26.95 -4.18 -0.55
N GLY A 162 26.83 -5.39 -0.03
CA GLY A 162 25.80 -5.80 0.91
C GLY A 162 25.27 -7.21 0.62
N ASP A 163 24.93 -7.92 1.69
CA ASP A 163 24.39 -9.29 1.64
C ASP A 163 22.97 -9.38 2.25
N ASP A 164 22.37 -8.24 2.63
CA ASP A 164 20.96 -8.21 3.01
C ASP A 164 20.06 -8.47 1.78
N PRO A 165 18.80 -8.92 1.98
CA PRO A 165 17.89 -9.25 0.88
C PRO A 165 17.74 -8.17 -0.18
N ALA A 166 17.69 -6.89 0.21
CA ALA A 166 17.52 -5.77 -0.72
C ALA A 166 18.80 -5.54 -1.54
N ALA A 167 19.97 -5.56 -0.89
CA ALA A 167 21.25 -5.47 -1.58
C ALA A 167 21.47 -6.63 -2.57
N LEU A 168 21.15 -7.87 -2.17
CA LEU A 168 21.26 -9.03 -3.06
C LEU A 168 20.34 -8.90 -4.28
N GLN A 169 19.08 -8.51 -4.10
CA GLN A 169 18.16 -8.26 -5.22
C GLN A 169 18.68 -7.18 -6.18
N GLN A 170 19.25 -6.09 -5.65
CA GLN A 170 19.83 -5.03 -6.47
C GLN A 170 21.05 -5.52 -7.26
N ARG A 171 21.96 -6.27 -6.61
CA ARG A 171 23.14 -6.86 -7.25
C ARG A 171 22.77 -7.83 -8.36
N ILE A 172 21.79 -8.71 -8.13
CA ILE A 172 21.24 -9.63 -9.13
C ILE A 172 20.71 -8.88 -10.34
N ARG A 173 19.91 -7.83 -10.13
CA ARG A 173 19.34 -7.03 -11.22
C ARG A 173 20.44 -6.43 -12.09
N LEU A 174 21.46 -5.83 -11.48
CA LEU A 174 22.59 -5.23 -12.20
C LEU A 174 23.41 -6.28 -12.96
N ALA A 175 23.60 -7.45 -12.36
CA ALA A 175 24.36 -8.52 -12.96
C ALA A 175 23.62 -9.13 -14.17
N LEU A 176 22.30 -9.34 -14.07
CA LEU A 176 21.46 -9.80 -15.18
C LEU A 176 21.45 -8.79 -16.34
N ASP A 177 21.33 -7.50 -16.03
CA ASP A 177 21.36 -6.42 -17.03
C ASP A 177 22.70 -6.38 -17.77
N ARG A 178 23.82 -6.54 -17.04
CA ARG A 178 25.15 -6.56 -17.65
C ARG A 178 25.37 -7.81 -18.51
N LEU A 179 24.99 -8.99 -18.04
CA LEU A 179 25.07 -10.21 -18.83
C LEU A 179 24.22 -10.11 -20.11
N SER A 180 23.00 -9.59 -20.01
CA SER A 180 22.14 -9.38 -21.18
C SER A 180 22.81 -8.47 -22.21
N THR A 181 23.49 -7.42 -21.73
CA THR A 181 24.27 -6.53 -22.59
C THR A 181 25.44 -7.27 -23.25
N GLN A 182 26.20 -8.07 -22.52
CA GLN A 182 27.31 -8.85 -23.06
C GLN A 182 26.86 -9.88 -24.11
N VAL A 183 25.72 -10.55 -23.88
CA VAL A 183 25.12 -11.48 -24.87
C VAL A 183 24.76 -10.75 -26.17
N ARG A 184 24.29 -9.51 -26.09
CA ARG A 184 23.96 -8.70 -27.26
C ARG A 184 25.23 -8.23 -27.99
N GLU A 185 26.28 -7.87 -27.25
CA GLU A 185 27.58 -7.44 -27.80
C GLU A 185 28.35 -8.59 -28.47
N ALA A 186 28.21 -9.82 -27.97
CA ALA A 186 28.92 -11.00 -28.48
C ALA A 186 28.45 -11.47 -29.87
N GLY A 187 27.34 -10.96 -30.40
CA GLY A 187 26.84 -11.33 -31.73
C GLY A 187 26.43 -12.80 -31.84
N ASP A 188 26.75 -13.44 -32.96
CA ASP A 188 26.47 -14.85 -33.23
C ASP A 188 27.77 -15.66 -33.28
N GLY A 189 27.83 -16.76 -32.50
CA GLY A 189 29.00 -17.63 -32.38
C GLY A 189 28.91 -18.55 -31.17
N GLU A 190 29.79 -19.55 -31.08
CA GLU A 190 29.77 -20.58 -30.02
C GLU A 190 29.91 -19.98 -28.62
N ALA A 191 30.76 -18.96 -28.45
CA ALA A 191 30.92 -18.24 -27.18
C ALA A 191 29.66 -17.44 -26.79
N SER A 192 28.92 -16.90 -27.76
CA SER A 192 27.66 -16.19 -27.54
C SER A 192 26.54 -17.15 -27.15
N GLU A 193 26.47 -18.32 -27.79
CA GLU A 193 25.53 -19.39 -27.43
C GLU A 193 25.79 -19.96 -26.05
N ASP A 194 27.05 -20.12 -25.64
CA ASP A 194 27.37 -20.54 -24.29
C ASP A 194 26.93 -19.50 -23.24
N LEU A 195 27.18 -18.23 -23.51
CA LEU A 195 26.75 -17.13 -22.63
C LEU A 195 25.21 -17.05 -22.53
N ARG A 196 24.49 -17.29 -23.64
CA ARG A 196 23.01 -17.39 -23.65
C ARG A 196 22.49 -18.54 -22.80
N ARG A 197 23.11 -19.73 -22.89
CA ARG A 197 22.74 -20.90 -22.07
C ARG A 197 22.99 -20.64 -20.58
N GLN A 198 24.10 -20.01 -20.26
CA GLN A 198 24.42 -19.62 -18.88
C GLN A 198 23.41 -18.60 -18.34
N LEU A 199 23.11 -17.55 -19.11
CA LEU A 199 22.10 -16.55 -18.74
C LEU A 199 20.71 -17.19 -18.54
N THR A 200 20.33 -18.13 -19.40
CA THR A 200 19.05 -18.85 -19.28
C THR A 200 18.99 -19.69 -18.00
N THR A 201 20.07 -20.42 -17.70
CA THR A 201 20.18 -21.23 -16.46
C THR A 201 20.05 -20.34 -15.23
N LEU A 202 20.77 -19.20 -15.24
CA LEU A 202 20.74 -18.22 -14.15
C LEU A 202 19.35 -17.62 -13.96
N ILE A 203 18.70 -17.20 -15.04
CA ILE A 203 17.34 -16.65 -15.01
C ILE A 203 16.38 -17.66 -14.39
N ARG A 204 16.47 -18.94 -14.77
CA ARG A 204 15.62 -20.01 -14.19
C ARG A 204 15.93 -20.26 -12.72
N GLU A 205 17.18 -20.20 -12.29
CA GLU A 205 17.52 -20.38 -10.88
C GLU A 205 17.04 -19.20 -10.00
N VAL A 206 17.21 -17.97 -10.48
CA VAL A 206 16.88 -16.75 -9.73
C VAL A 206 15.39 -16.43 -9.78
N LEU A 207 14.76 -16.56 -10.96
CA LEU A 207 13.40 -16.11 -11.24
C LEU A 207 12.41 -17.25 -11.55
N GLY A 208 12.88 -18.50 -11.61
CA GLY A 208 12.06 -19.66 -11.95
C GLY A 208 11.65 -19.69 -13.43
N ASP A 209 10.95 -20.75 -13.82
CA ASP A 209 10.37 -20.84 -15.16
C ASP A 209 9.35 -19.70 -15.41
N GLY A 210 8.61 -19.26 -14.38
CA GLY A 210 7.66 -18.15 -14.52
C GLY A 210 8.33 -16.79 -14.76
N GLY A 211 9.54 -16.57 -14.23
CA GLY A 211 10.36 -15.42 -14.59
C GLY A 211 10.99 -15.55 -15.97
N ALA A 212 11.53 -16.72 -16.29
CA ALA A 212 12.13 -17.01 -17.59
C ALA A 212 11.14 -16.77 -18.74
N LEU A 213 9.90 -17.25 -18.62
CA LEU A 213 8.84 -17.04 -19.61
C LEU A 213 8.49 -15.57 -19.83
N ARG A 214 8.58 -14.73 -18.79
CA ARG A 214 8.33 -13.28 -18.90
C ARG A 214 9.46 -12.54 -19.62
N LEU A 215 10.67 -13.07 -19.56
CA LEU A 215 11.85 -12.50 -20.20
C LEU A 215 12.10 -13.05 -21.61
N ALA A 216 11.46 -14.17 -21.98
CA ALA A 216 11.59 -14.78 -23.30
C ALA A 216 11.12 -13.83 -24.42
N GLY A 217 11.99 -13.54 -25.38
CA GLY A 217 11.70 -12.65 -26.51
C GLY A 217 11.19 -13.40 -27.75
N PRO A 218 10.67 -12.68 -28.76
CA PRO A 218 10.24 -13.27 -30.03
C PRO A 218 11.34 -14.06 -30.74
N ALA A 219 12.60 -13.61 -30.64
CA ALA A 219 13.75 -14.30 -31.22
C ALA A 219 13.98 -15.68 -30.58
N ASP A 220 13.85 -15.79 -29.26
CA ASP A 220 14.02 -17.06 -28.53
C ASP A 220 12.92 -18.06 -28.92
N LEU A 221 11.68 -17.58 -29.06
CA LEU A 221 10.54 -18.38 -29.46
C LEU A 221 10.63 -18.87 -30.91
N SER A 222 11.21 -18.07 -31.81
CA SER A 222 11.33 -18.41 -33.24
C SER A 222 12.30 -19.55 -33.54
N ARG A 223 13.22 -19.84 -32.61
CA ARG A 223 14.24 -20.90 -32.75
C ARG A 223 13.76 -22.26 -32.27
N LEU A 224 12.55 -22.35 -31.72
CA LEU A 224 12.02 -23.58 -31.13
C LEU A 224 11.49 -24.54 -32.21
N ASP A 225 11.96 -25.78 -32.15
CA ASP A 225 11.35 -26.89 -32.88
C ASP A 225 9.94 -27.23 -32.33
N ASP A 226 9.23 -28.12 -33.01
CA ASP A 226 7.84 -28.47 -32.65
C ASP A 226 7.75 -29.14 -31.27
N ALA A 227 8.72 -29.97 -30.90
CA ALA A 227 8.76 -30.64 -29.61
C ALA A 227 9.03 -29.65 -28.46
N GLN A 228 9.92 -28.69 -28.69
CA GLN A 228 10.23 -27.60 -27.80
C GLN A 228 9.04 -26.64 -27.64
N ARG A 229 8.29 -26.36 -28.71
CA ARG A 229 7.05 -25.58 -28.62
C ARG A 229 5.99 -26.27 -27.77
N GLU A 230 5.84 -27.58 -27.89
CA GLU A 230 4.87 -28.33 -27.09
C GLU A 230 5.32 -28.46 -25.61
N ALA A 231 6.62 -28.59 -25.36
CA ALA A 231 7.18 -28.47 -24.01
C ALA A 231 6.95 -27.07 -23.41
N LEU A 232 7.10 -26.00 -24.21
CA LEU A 232 6.86 -24.63 -23.79
C LEU A 232 5.39 -24.41 -23.40
N LYS A 233 4.43 -24.89 -24.21
CA LYS A 233 3.00 -24.79 -23.88
C LYS A 233 2.68 -25.43 -22.52
N ARG A 234 3.17 -26.65 -22.29
CA ARG A 234 3.01 -27.34 -20.99
C ARG A 234 3.63 -26.56 -19.83
N SER A 235 4.80 -25.94 -20.06
CA SER A 235 5.44 -25.08 -19.07
C SER A 235 4.58 -23.84 -18.77
N VAL A 236 4.04 -23.17 -19.79
CA VAL A 236 3.15 -22.00 -19.63
C VAL A 236 1.90 -22.35 -18.84
N GLU A 237 1.26 -23.48 -19.15
CA GLU A 237 0.09 -23.97 -18.41
C GLU A 237 0.41 -24.28 -16.96
N LYS A 238 1.52 -24.98 -16.71
CA LYS A 238 2.00 -25.27 -15.35
C LYS A 238 2.30 -23.99 -14.57
N VAL A 239 3.03 -23.05 -15.16
CA VAL A 239 3.32 -21.76 -14.52
C VAL A 239 2.04 -21.02 -14.17
N ARG A 240 1.05 -21.00 -15.07
CA ARG A 240 -0.25 -20.38 -14.80
C ARG A 240 -0.98 -21.05 -13.64
N ALA A 241 -0.98 -22.39 -13.58
CA ALA A 241 -1.62 -23.16 -12.53
C ALA A 241 -0.95 -22.93 -11.17
N ASP A 242 0.37 -23.09 -11.10
CA ASP A 242 1.18 -22.86 -9.89
C ASP A 242 1.04 -21.42 -9.38
N GLN A 243 1.04 -20.41 -10.27
CA GLN A 243 0.82 -19.01 -9.89
C GLN A 243 -0.61 -18.77 -9.37
N ALA A 244 -1.62 -19.43 -9.93
CA ALA A 244 -2.98 -19.34 -9.43
C ALA A 244 -3.11 -20.01 -8.04
N GLN A 245 -2.45 -21.15 -7.84
CA GLN A 245 -2.40 -21.84 -6.57
C GLN A 245 -1.67 -20.99 -5.51
N ALA A 246 -0.52 -20.40 -5.84
CA ALA A 246 0.20 -19.51 -4.93
C ALA A 246 -0.68 -18.33 -4.47
N ARG A 247 -1.37 -17.65 -5.39
CA ARG A 247 -2.32 -16.57 -5.05
C ARG A 247 -3.46 -17.04 -4.14
N ARG A 248 -3.98 -18.25 -4.37
CA ARG A 248 -5.02 -18.84 -3.52
C ARG A 248 -4.52 -19.12 -2.10
N LEU A 249 -3.30 -19.64 -1.98
CA LEU A 249 -2.67 -19.92 -0.69
C LEU A 249 -2.32 -18.64 0.06
N ASP A 250 -1.84 -17.60 -0.62
CA ASP A 250 -1.61 -16.26 -0.06
C ASP A 250 -2.90 -15.66 0.52
N ALA A 251 -4.03 -15.84 -0.17
CA ALA A 251 -5.34 -15.40 0.33
C ALA A 251 -5.80 -16.14 1.59
N LEU A 252 -5.23 -17.32 1.87
CA LEU A 252 -5.48 -18.14 3.05
C LEU A 252 -4.31 -18.10 4.03
N ARG A 253 -3.51 -17.03 4.02
CA ARG A 253 -2.32 -16.89 4.88
C ARG A 253 -2.56 -17.10 6.38
N TYR A 254 -3.80 -17.00 6.87
CA TYR A 254 -4.13 -17.32 8.25
C TYR A 254 -4.07 -18.81 8.57
N ASP A 255 -4.19 -19.68 7.57
CA ASP A 255 -4.13 -21.13 7.72
C ASP A 255 -2.67 -21.62 7.68
N PRO A 256 -2.17 -22.24 8.78
CA PRO A 256 -0.83 -22.83 8.80
C PRO A 256 -0.59 -23.87 7.69
N ALA A 257 -1.63 -24.62 7.28
CA ALA A 257 -1.51 -25.60 6.20
C ALA A 257 -1.27 -24.90 4.86
N ALA A 258 -2.01 -23.82 4.58
CA ALA A 258 -1.84 -23.03 3.36
C ALA A 258 -0.44 -22.41 3.27
N ARG A 259 0.09 -21.86 4.38
CA ARG A 259 1.46 -21.33 4.43
C ARG A 259 2.51 -22.41 4.16
N ARG A 260 2.33 -23.61 4.74
CA ARG A 260 3.23 -24.76 4.51
C ARG A 260 3.18 -25.24 3.07
N GLU A 261 1.99 -25.35 2.49
CA GLU A 261 1.81 -25.73 1.09
C GLU A 261 2.46 -24.71 0.15
N LEU A 262 2.28 -23.42 0.42
CA LEU A 262 2.92 -22.35 -0.35
C LEU A 262 4.44 -22.44 -0.25
N ALA A 263 4.98 -22.62 0.96
CA ALA A 263 6.41 -22.77 1.19
C ALA A 263 7.01 -23.97 0.44
N ASN A 264 6.22 -25.03 0.22
CA ASN A 264 6.63 -26.18 -0.59
C ASN A 264 6.49 -25.91 -2.09
N LEU A 265 5.41 -25.25 -2.50
CA LEU A 265 5.14 -24.90 -3.90
C LEU A 265 6.27 -24.04 -4.48
N VAL A 266 6.76 -23.05 -3.72
CA VAL A 266 7.83 -22.14 -4.17
C VAL A 266 9.21 -22.79 -4.27
N LYS A 267 9.37 -24.03 -3.78
CA LYS A 267 10.59 -24.83 -3.99
C LYS A 267 10.61 -25.52 -5.37
N GLY A 268 9.47 -25.55 -6.07
CA GLY A 268 9.35 -26.09 -7.42
C GLY A 268 10.01 -25.20 -8.49
N GLN A 269 10.17 -25.74 -9.69
CA GLN A 269 10.84 -25.08 -10.83
C GLN A 269 10.13 -23.82 -11.33
N THR A 270 8.83 -23.68 -11.07
CA THR A 270 8.05 -22.51 -11.49
C THR A 270 8.53 -21.22 -10.82
N PHE A 271 9.01 -21.30 -9.59
CA PHE A 271 9.41 -20.18 -8.76
C PHE A 271 10.93 -20.14 -8.59
N GLY A 272 11.49 -18.94 -8.57
CA GLY A 272 12.93 -18.75 -8.39
C GLY A 272 13.33 -18.53 -6.94
N LEU A 273 14.64 -18.42 -6.70
CA LEU A 273 15.17 -18.06 -5.38
C LEU A 273 14.64 -16.71 -4.87
N LEU A 274 14.32 -15.76 -5.75
CA LEU A 274 13.70 -14.49 -5.33
C LEU A 274 12.25 -14.66 -4.88
N ASP A 275 11.50 -15.57 -5.48
CA ASP A 275 10.14 -15.89 -5.04
C ASP A 275 10.15 -16.60 -3.67
N GLN A 276 11.09 -17.53 -3.48
CA GLN A 276 11.32 -18.19 -2.19
C GLN A 276 11.66 -17.17 -1.10
N LEU A 277 12.60 -16.27 -1.38
CA LEU A 277 12.99 -15.19 -0.48
C LEU A 277 11.78 -14.33 -0.08
N ARG A 278 10.96 -13.91 -1.05
CA ARG A 278 9.73 -13.13 -0.81
C ARG A 278 8.74 -13.88 0.08
N VAL A 279 8.49 -15.14 -0.21
CA VAL A 279 7.50 -15.95 0.53
C VAL A 279 7.96 -16.23 1.95
N TYR A 280 9.21 -16.65 2.16
CA TYR A 280 9.70 -16.93 3.51
C TYR A 280 9.79 -15.68 4.37
N GLN A 281 10.25 -14.55 3.80
CA GLN A 281 10.25 -13.28 4.52
C GLN A 281 8.83 -12.84 4.86
N GLY A 282 7.89 -12.90 3.91
CA GLY A 282 6.51 -12.52 4.14
C GLY A 282 5.84 -13.36 5.24
N GLN A 283 6.05 -14.68 5.23
CA GLN A 283 5.55 -15.55 6.29
C GLN A 283 6.16 -15.20 7.65
N LEU A 284 7.47 -14.93 7.72
CA LEU A 284 8.10 -14.49 8.97
C LEU A 284 7.54 -13.16 9.47
N ASP A 285 7.31 -12.19 8.58
CA ASP A 285 6.74 -10.89 8.94
C ASP A 285 5.30 -11.04 9.49
N TYR A 286 4.49 -11.89 8.86
CA TYR A 286 3.14 -12.18 9.30
C TYR A 286 3.07 -12.94 10.63
N LEU A 287 4.05 -13.82 10.88
CA LEU A 287 4.13 -14.59 12.12
C LEU A 287 4.67 -13.77 13.31
N GLN A 288 5.04 -12.51 13.13
CA GLN A 288 5.41 -11.64 14.24
C GLN A 288 4.20 -11.35 15.15
N VAL A 289 4.43 -11.28 16.45
CA VAL A 289 3.39 -11.00 17.46
C VAL A 289 3.59 -9.68 18.20
N ASN A 290 4.79 -9.12 18.15
CA ASN A 290 5.15 -7.93 18.90
C ASN A 290 4.34 -6.72 18.41
N GLU A 291 3.68 -6.03 19.35
CA GLU A 291 2.92 -4.80 19.09
C GLU A 291 1.88 -4.96 17.95
N SER A 292 1.28 -6.15 17.85
CA SER A 292 0.39 -6.54 16.74
C SER A 292 -1.08 -6.18 16.92
N ALA A 293 -1.46 -5.56 18.05
CA ALA A 293 -2.79 -4.99 18.20
C ALA A 293 -2.92 -3.78 17.27
N ALA A 294 -4.07 -3.65 16.60
CA ALA A 294 -4.27 -2.64 15.58
C ALA A 294 -5.68 -2.06 15.61
N ALA A 295 -5.85 -0.84 15.10
CA ALA A 295 -7.18 -0.34 14.77
C ALA A 295 -7.72 -1.13 13.57
N PHE A 296 -9.01 -1.47 13.61
CA PHE A 296 -9.68 -2.14 12.49
C PHE A 296 -9.49 -1.36 11.18
N ASP A 297 -9.61 -0.04 11.28
CA ASP A 297 -9.55 0.86 10.12
C ASP A 297 -8.16 0.89 9.46
N SER A 298 -7.09 0.83 10.26
CA SER A 298 -5.71 0.76 9.75
C SER A 298 -5.44 -0.53 8.99
N GLU A 299 -5.95 -1.65 9.49
CA GLU A 299 -5.80 -2.95 8.84
C GLU A 299 -6.65 -3.05 7.57
N LEU A 300 -7.83 -2.43 7.58
CA LEU A 300 -8.70 -2.35 6.42
C LEU A 300 -8.08 -1.51 5.29
N ALA A 301 -7.32 -0.47 5.63
CA ALA A 301 -6.57 0.33 4.66
C ALA A 301 -5.53 -0.51 3.89
N LEU A 302 -5.02 -1.57 4.52
CA LEU A 302 -4.03 -2.50 3.98
C LEU A 302 -4.65 -3.83 3.53
N VAL A 303 -5.97 -3.90 3.28
CA VAL A 303 -6.65 -5.17 2.96
C VAL A 303 -6.08 -5.91 1.74
N TRP A 304 -5.36 -5.24 0.84
CA TRP A 304 -4.69 -5.82 -0.33
C TRP A 304 -3.23 -6.24 -0.10
N TRP A 305 -2.71 -6.01 1.10
CA TRP A 305 -1.36 -6.38 1.48
C TRP A 305 -1.41 -7.78 2.08
N ASP A 306 -0.81 -8.76 1.41
CA ASP A 306 -0.83 -10.15 1.89
C ASP A 306 0.13 -10.34 3.06
N TYR A 307 1.39 -9.94 2.91
CA TYR A 307 2.40 -10.07 3.94
C TYR A 307 3.03 -8.72 4.25
N TYR A 308 2.92 -8.28 5.49
CA TYR A 308 3.58 -7.10 6.04
C TYR A 308 3.76 -7.25 7.56
N PRO A 309 4.77 -6.60 8.15
CA PRO A 309 4.89 -6.53 9.61
C PRO A 309 3.66 -5.82 10.19
N ARG A 310 2.95 -6.46 11.10
CA ARG A 310 1.77 -5.85 11.75
C ARG A 310 2.13 -4.99 12.96
N GLY A 311 3.31 -5.25 13.52
CA GLY A 311 3.85 -4.43 14.60
C GLY A 311 4.33 -3.07 14.09
N ARG A 312 4.11 -2.04 14.91
CA ARG A 312 4.67 -0.68 14.73
C ARG A 312 4.26 0.00 13.42
N TRP A 313 5.06 0.98 13.03
CA TRP A 313 4.81 1.90 11.93
C TRP A 313 5.02 1.25 10.57
N GLN A 314 3.99 1.32 9.73
CA GLN A 314 4.12 1.08 8.30
C GLN A 314 4.43 2.39 7.57
N ARG A 315 5.27 2.32 6.55
CA ARG A 315 5.55 3.49 5.70
C ARG A 315 4.26 3.89 4.99
N ASN A 316 3.89 5.18 5.11
CA ASN A 316 2.77 5.71 4.35
C ASN A 316 3.14 5.80 2.85
N MET A 317 2.70 4.81 2.08
CA MET A 317 2.98 4.74 0.64
C MET A 317 2.15 5.74 -0.19
N LEU A 318 1.11 6.34 0.39
CA LEU A 318 0.35 7.44 -0.23
C LEU A 318 0.99 8.82 0.03
N HIS A 319 2.04 8.88 0.85
CA HIS A 319 2.77 10.13 1.08
C HIS A 319 3.52 10.57 -0.19
N HIS A 320 3.53 11.89 -0.47
CA HIS A 320 4.12 12.44 -1.69
C HIS A 320 5.62 12.14 -1.88
N SER A 321 6.35 11.79 -0.81
CA SER A 321 7.76 11.36 -0.87
C SER A 321 7.96 9.88 -1.23
N ALA A 322 6.90 9.08 -1.29
CA ALA A 322 6.94 7.67 -1.67
C ALA A 322 6.78 7.44 -3.19
N ARG A 323 6.90 8.51 -4.00
CA ARG A 323 6.78 8.44 -5.47
C ARG A 323 7.72 7.38 -6.07
N GLY A 324 7.18 6.57 -6.97
CA GLY A 324 7.93 5.55 -7.71
C GLY A 324 8.09 4.20 -7.00
N ALA A 325 7.64 4.06 -5.75
CA ALA A 325 7.58 2.76 -5.09
C ALA A 325 6.43 1.92 -5.67
N SER A 326 6.66 0.63 -5.90
CA SER A 326 5.60 -0.34 -6.21
C SER A 326 5.13 -1.00 -4.92
N PHE A 327 3.83 -0.92 -4.63
CA PHE A 327 3.22 -1.49 -3.42
C PHE A 327 1.79 -1.96 -3.72
N PRO A 328 1.26 -2.93 -2.96
CA PRO A 328 -0.14 -3.28 -3.07
C PRO A 328 -1.02 -2.07 -2.74
N ARG A 329 -2.20 -2.02 -3.34
CA ARG A 329 -3.10 -0.89 -3.22
C ARG A 329 -3.41 -0.58 -1.75
N VAL A 330 -3.32 0.69 -1.36
CA VAL A 330 -3.76 1.20 -0.06
C VAL A 330 -5.10 1.90 -0.25
N LEU A 331 -6.07 1.59 0.60
CA LEU A 331 -7.38 2.25 0.62
C LEU A 331 -7.41 3.36 1.66
N MET A 332 -8.15 4.43 1.39
CA MET A 332 -8.57 5.33 2.46
C MET A 332 -9.63 4.63 3.29
N VAL A 333 -9.61 4.82 4.60
CA VAL A 333 -10.65 4.30 5.49
C VAL A 333 -11.18 5.44 6.34
N SER A 334 -12.50 5.49 6.47
CA SER A 334 -13.21 6.43 7.32
C SER A 334 -14.24 5.68 8.15
N ARG A 335 -14.65 6.27 9.27
CA ARG A 335 -15.61 5.66 10.17
C ARG A 335 -16.72 6.65 10.52
N LEU A 336 -17.95 6.17 10.47
CA LEU A 336 -19.15 6.86 10.95
C LEU A 336 -19.69 6.10 12.16
N ASP A 337 -19.24 6.52 13.34
CA ASP A 337 -19.51 5.88 14.62
C ASP A 337 -19.64 6.94 15.73
N ALA A 338 -20.43 6.62 16.76
CA ALA A 338 -20.74 7.50 17.88
C ALA A 338 -21.37 6.67 19.01
N PRO A 339 -21.54 7.20 20.25
CA PRO A 339 -22.18 6.43 21.33
C PRO A 339 -23.59 5.91 21.03
N THR A 340 -24.32 6.56 20.10
CA THR A 340 -25.66 6.11 19.67
C THR A 340 -25.83 6.25 18.16
N PRO A 341 -26.68 5.42 17.52
CA PRO A 341 -26.98 5.53 16.09
C PRO A 341 -27.54 6.89 15.69
N ASN A 342 -28.39 7.49 16.53
CA ASN A 342 -28.96 8.81 16.28
C ASN A 342 -27.88 9.88 16.17
N ARG A 343 -26.84 9.81 17.02
CA ARG A 343 -25.73 10.76 16.94
C ARG A 343 -24.94 10.64 15.64
N VAL A 344 -24.76 9.42 15.11
CA VAL A 344 -24.15 9.22 13.79
C VAL A 344 -25.01 9.87 12.70
N ARG A 345 -26.33 9.69 12.75
CA ARG A 345 -27.25 10.32 11.79
C ARG A 345 -27.19 11.85 11.84
N GLU A 346 -27.11 12.43 13.03
CA GLU A 346 -26.93 13.87 13.22
C GLU A 346 -25.63 14.35 12.58
N MET A 347 -24.50 13.67 12.84
CA MET A 347 -23.21 13.99 12.22
C MET A 347 -23.29 13.98 10.69
N MET A 348 -23.96 12.98 10.10
CA MET A 348 -24.15 12.92 8.65
C MET A 348 -24.96 14.12 8.13
N LEU A 349 -26.09 14.44 8.78
CA LEU A 349 -26.94 15.57 8.41
C LEU A 349 -26.21 16.92 8.54
N GLU A 350 -25.42 17.10 9.60
CA GLU A 350 -24.59 18.27 9.84
C GLU A 350 -23.55 18.45 8.71
N THR A 351 -22.88 17.38 8.28
CA THR A 351 -21.92 17.46 7.16
C THR A 351 -22.58 17.81 5.83
N VAL A 352 -23.72 17.19 5.51
CA VAL A 352 -24.48 17.50 4.28
C VAL A 352 -24.97 18.96 4.31
N LYS A 353 -25.41 19.44 5.47
CA LYS A 353 -25.80 20.84 5.67
C LYS A 353 -24.60 21.76 5.45
N ALA A 354 -23.45 21.49 6.07
CA ALA A 354 -22.25 22.31 5.95
C ALA A 354 -21.72 22.38 4.50
N GLU A 355 -21.80 21.29 3.74
CA GLU A 355 -21.41 21.27 2.33
C GLU A 355 -22.36 22.10 1.45
N ARG A 356 -23.65 22.06 1.73
CA ARG A 356 -24.66 22.82 0.99
C ARG A 356 -24.62 24.30 1.33
N ASP A 357 -24.55 24.63 2.62
CA ASP A 357 -24.70 26.00 3.14
C ASP A 357 -23.34 26.73 3.24
N GLY A 358 -22.23 25.99 3.14
CA GLY A 358 -20.89 26.46 3.45
C GLY A 358 -20.55 26.28 4.94
N LEU A 359 -19.26 26.05 5.23
CA LEU A 359 -18.79 25.96 6.61
C LEU A 359 -18.81 27.36 7.25
N ALA A 360 -19.60 27.51 8.32
CA ALA A 360 -19.72 28.74 9.08
C ALA A 360 -19.28 28.52 10.52
N GLY A 361 -18.71 29.57 11.13
CA GLY A 361 -18.21 29.55 12.49
C GLY A 361 -16.78 30.04 12.59
N ARG A 362 -16.25 30.02 13.82
CA ARG A 362 -14.93 30.49 14.17
C ARG A 362 -13.88 29.42 13.94
N VAL A 363 -12.74 29.81 13.37
CA VAL A 363 -11.52 29.01 13.39
C VAL A 363 -10.81 29.30 14.71
N VAL A 364 -10.57 28.26 15.50
CA VAL A 364 -9.84 28.32 16.76
C VAL A 364 -8.53 27.58 16.57
N LEU A 365 -7.43 28.33 16.67
CA LEU A 365 -6.07 27.84 16.56
C LEU A 365 -5.42 27.99 17.94
N ASP A 366 -5.05 26.88 18.55
CA ASP A 366 -4.51 26.80 19.91
C ASP A 366 -3.08 26.24 19.86
N GLY A 367 -2.08 27.11 20.03
CA GLY A 367 -0.66 26.79 20.11
C GLY A 367 -0.11 27.07 21.50
N ARG A 368 1.09 26.55 21.80
CA ARG A 368 1.73 26.64 23.14
C ARG A 368 2.76 27.76 23.25
N GLY A 369 2.95 28.58 22.22
CA GLY A 369 4.02 29.58 22.21
C GLY A 369 5.42 28.99 22.00
N LEU A 370 5.55 27.73 21.56
CA LEU A 370 6.87 27.11 21.34
C LEU A 370 7.52 27.65 20.07
N ILE A 371 8.81 28.01 20.17
CA ILE A 371 9.57 28.58 19.05
C ILE A 371 10.33 27.46 18.34
N ALA A 372 10.29 27.46 17.00
CA ALA A 372 10.98 26.51 16.15
C ALA A 372 12.49 26.81 16.09
N GLU A 373 13.21 26.59 17.18
CA GLU A 373 14.66 26.82 17.30
C GLU A 373 15.40 25.59 17.83
N GLY A 374 16.66 25.42 17.41
CA GLY A 374 17.49 24.29 17.81
C GLY A 374 16.80 22.94 17.52
N ARG A 375 16.63 22.12 18.56
CA ARG A 375 15.94 20.82 18.44
C ARG A 375 14.46 20.94 18.09
N GLU A 376 13.81 22.06 18.44
CA GLU A 376 12.40 22.31 18.17
C GLU A 376 12.14 22.77 16.73
N ALA A 377 13.20 23.09 15.97
CA ALA A 377 13.11 23.38 14.54
C ALA A 377 12.99 22.12 13.67
N ALA A 378 13.28 20.93 14.23
CA ALA A 378 13.23 19.69 13.49
C ALA A 378 11.80 19.37 13.02
N VAL A 379 11.67 18.82 11.81
CA VAL A 379 10.36 18.43 11.26
C VAL A 379 9.68 17.43 12.20
N GLY A 380 8.45 17.75 12.61
CA GLY A 380 7.68 16.95 13.56
C GLY A 380 7.94 17.27 15.04
N ALA A 381 8.89 18.15 15.37
CA ALA A 381 9.05 18.66 16.72
C ALA A 381 7.90 19.61 17.10
N MET A 382 7.77 19.86 18.39
CA MET A 382 6.66 20.63 18.96
C MET A 382 6.72 22.11 18.56
N GLY A 383 7.91 22.73 18.56
CA GLY A 383 8.07 24.09 18.02
C GLY A 383 7.77 24.19 16.52
N TRP A 384 8.12 23.17 15.72
CA TRP A 384 7.78 23.11 14.29
C TRP A 384 6.27 22.99 14.06
N TYR A 385 5.56 22.24 14.91
CA TYR A 385 4.10 22.15 14.88
C TYR A 385 3.43 23.48 15.27
N ASP A 386 3.85 24.11 16.37
CA ASP A 386 3.37 25.43 16.79
C ASP A 386 3.61 26.49 15.70
N GLN A 387 4.78 26.46 15.04
CA GLN A 387 5.06 27.33 13.91
C GLN A 387 4.09 27.09 12.74
N SER A 388 3.66 25.84 12.52
CA SER A 388 2.64 25.51 11.51
C SER A 388 1.26 26.07 11.89
N ILE A 389 0.91 26.09 13.18
CA ILE A 389 -0.31 26.77 13.68
C ILE A 389 -0.25 28.28 13.40
N ARG A 390 0.89 28.94 13.69
CA ARG A 390 1.08 30.37 13.36
C ARG A 390 0.96 30.65 11.87
N ASN A 391 1.55 29.78 11.04
CA ASN A 391 1.45 29.89 9.59
C ASN A 391 0.00 29.74 9.13
N LEU A 392 -0.74 28.77 9.69
CA LEU A 392 -2.16 28.58 9.41
C LEU A 392 -2.99 29.81 9.85
N ALA A 393 -2.70 30.40 11.01
CA ALA A 393 -3.35 31.62 11.47
C ALA A 393 -3.17 32.77 10.48
N ALA A 394 -1.95 32.95 9.94
CA ALA A 394 -1.67 33.95 8.92
C ALA A 394 -2.43 33.67 7.60
N ILE A 395 -2.53 32.40 7.19
CA ILE A 395 -3.29 32.00 6.00
C ILE A 395 -4.78 32.27 6.19
N VAL A 396 -5.36 31.85 7.32
CA VAL A 396 -6.79 32.03 7.62
C VAL A 396 -7.14 33.50 7.72
N GLY A 397 -6.34 34.29 8.45
CA GLY A 397 -6.58 35.71 8.66
C GLY A 397 -6.45 36.56 7.40
N ARG A 398 -5.61 36.15 6.42
CA ARG A 398 -5.45 36.88 5.14
C ARG A 398 -6.33 36.33 4.03
N GLY A 399 -6.58 35.03 4.03
CA GLY A 399 -7.17 34.29 2.90
C GLY A 399 -8.65 33.96 3.06
N THR A 400 -9.26 34.20 4.22
CA THR A 400 -10.65 33.83 4.49
C THR A 400 -11.43 34.94 5.18
N ARG A 401 -12.76 34.77 5.24
CA ARG A 401 -13.67 35.63 6.00
C ARG A 401 -14.11 34.99 7.33
N LEU A 402 -13.55 33.84 7.69
CA LEU A 402 -13.91 33.14 8.91
C LEU A 402 -13.36 33.90 10.12
N PRO A 403 -14.17 34.12 11.18
CA PRO A 403 -13.66 34.66 12.43
C PRO A 403 -12.52 33.78 12.96
N LEU A 404 -11.41 34.39 13.37
CA LEU A 404 -10.23 33.68 13.87
C LEU A 404 -10.00 34.01 15.34
N THR A 405 -9.87 32.97 16.17
CA THR A 405 -9.21 33.03 17.47
C THR A 405 -7.91 32.26 17.36
N HIS A 406 -6.79 32.95 17.57
CA HIS A 406 -5.47 32.33 17.61
C HIS A 406 -4.90 32.59 19.00
N ASP A 407 -4.77 31.53 19.79
CA ASP A 407 -4.07 31.53 21.07
C ASP A 407 -2.70 30.87 20.87
N ASP A 408 -1.64 31.54 21.30
CA ASP A 408 -0.26 31.08 21.14
C ASP A 408 0.48 31.28 22.47
N ARG A 409 -0.12 30.72 23.53
CA ARG A 409 0.33 30.82 24.91
C ARG A 409 0.45 29.42 25.50
N PRO A 410 1.35 29.20 26.47
CA PRO A 410 1.56 27.87 27.05
C PRO A 410 0.38 27.40 27.91
N ASP A 411 -0.54 28.29 28.28
CA ASP A 411 -1.70 28.00 29.11
C ASP A 411 -2.84 27.36 28.31
N LEU A 412 -3.66 26.54 28.97
CA LEU A 412 -4.91 26.02 28.39
C LEU A 412 -5.80 27.16 27.90
N LEU A 413 -6.39 27.00 26.70
CA LEU A 413 -7.34 27.94 26.14
C LEU A 413 -8.48 28.20 27.15
N ALA A 414 -8.59 29.46 27.58
CA ALA A 414 -9.52 29.83 28.62
C ALA A 414 -10.98 29.81 28.13
N GLY A 415 -11.80 28.91 28.70
CA GLY A 415 -13.23 28.80 28.44
C GLY A 415 -13.58 27.95 27.20
N ALA A 416 -14.84 27.52 27.11
CA ALA A 416 -15.32 26.79 25.93
C ALA A 416 -15.55 27.77 24.78
N ALA A 417 -14.76 27.67 23.72
CA ALA A 417 -15.06 28.37 22.48
C ALA A 417 -16.41 27.89 21.92
N LYS A 418 -17.24 28.83 21.46
CA LYS A 418 -18.56 28.57 20.88
C LYS A 418 -18.55 28.84 19.38
N ASP A 419 -19.51 28.25 18.68
CA ASP A 419 -19.69 28.40 17.24
C ASP A 419 -18.42 28.09 16.45
N ILE A 420 -17.72 27.01 16.82
CA ILE A 420 -16.45 26.61 16.22
C ILE A 420 -16.72 25.88 14.89
N ALA A 421 -16.14 26.40 13.81
CA ALA A 421 -16.09 25.73 12.51
C ALA A 421 -14.92 24.76 12.42
N VAL A 422 -13.75 25.19 12.89
CA VAL A 422 -12.49 24.42 12.84
C VAL A 422 -11.74 24.66 14.14
N TYR A 423 -11.34 23.58 14.81
CA TYR A 423 -10.39 23.61 15.91
C TYR A 423 -9.11 22.90 15.47
N CYS A 424 -7.96 23.54 15.71
CA CYS A 424 -6.65 22.91 15.52
C CYS A 424 -5.74 23.37 16.67
N GLY A 425 -5.21 22.43 17.44
CA GLY A 425 -4.35 22.77 18.54
C GLY A 425 -3.64 21.58 19.16
N TRP A 426 -3.20 21.76 20.40
CA TRP A 426 -2.51 20.75 21.21
C TRP A 426 -3.44 20.05 22.21
#